data_AF-A0A1W9WB00-F1
#
_entry.id   AF-A0A1W9WB00-F1
#
_cell.length_a   1.000
_cell.length_b   1.000
_cell.length_c   1.000
_cell.angle_alpha   90.00
_cell.angle_beta   90.00
_cell.angle_gamma   90.00
#
_symmetry.space_group_name_H-M   'P 1'
#
loop_
_entity.id
_entity.type
_entity.pdbx_description
1 polymer ?
#
loop_
_entity_poly.entity_id
_entity_poly.type
_entity_poly.pdbx_seq_one_letter_code
_entity_poly.pdbx_strand_id
1 'polypeptide(L)' 'MKLDNVTLIRKAVWIKNGMIGFSSDGADSGRIDLWGPHPSRGAGRGGVEAIRLADYINQPIDLLKLDIEGAEFAA' A
#
# COMPACT_ATOMS: atom_id res chain seq x y z
N MET A 1 6.27 1.21 -25.55
CA MET A 1 4.83 0.90 -25.61
C MET A 1 4.12 1.86 -24.68
N LYS A 2 3.03 2.51 -25.12
CA LYS A 2 2.21 3.41 -24.29
C LYS A 2 0.92 2.68 -23.95
N LEU A 3 0.54 2.69 -22.67
CA LEU A 3 -0.76 2.16 -22.24
C LEU A 3 -1.77 3.31 -22.23
N ASP A 4 -2.96 3.05 -22.76
CA ASP A 4 -4.10 3.98 -22.76
C ASP A 4 -5.20 3.44 -21.82
N ASN A 5 -6.00 4.34 -21.24
CA ASN A 5 -7.06 4.02 -20.27
C ASN A 5 -6.60 3.26 -19.01
N VAL A 6 -5.38 3.53 -18.56
CA VAL A 6 -4.82 2.98 -17.31
C VAL A 6 -4.53 4.10 -16.33
N THR A 7 -5.04 3.98 -15.10
CA THR A 7 -4.76 4.90 -14.00
C THR A 7 -3.82 4.24 -12.99
N LEU A 8 -2.65 4.83 -12.76
CA LEU A 8 -1.71 4.40 -11.73
C LEU A 8 -1.94 5.20 -10.44
N ILE A 9 -2.27 4.52 -9.35
CA ILE A 9 -2.37 5.10 -8.01
C ILE A 9 -1.19 4.59 -7.18
N ARG A 10 -0.21 5.45 -6.88
CA ARG A 10 1.00 5.10 -6.12
C ARG A 10 0.75 5.16 -4.61
N LYS A 11 -0.16 4.32 -4.12
CA LYS A 11 -0.55 4.23 -2.70
C LYS A 11 -0.68 2.77 -2.29
N ALA A 12 -0.47 2.49 -1.01
CA ALA A 12 -0.72 1.16 -0.47
C ALA A 12 -2.24 0.91 -0.39
N VAL A 13 -2.70 -0.28 -0.77
CA VAL A 13 -4.07 -0.70 -0.50
C VAL A 13 -4.13 -1.20 0.94
N TRP A 14 -5.05 -0.65 1.73
CA TRP A 14 -5.23 -1.00 3.13
C TRP A 14 -6.70 -0.93 3.55
N ILE A 15 -6.99 -1.30 4.80
CA ILE A 15 -8.35 -1.23 5.35
C ILE A 15 -8.79 0.19 5.74
N LYS A 16 -7.85 1.14 5.82
CA LYS A 16 -8.11 2.53 6.22
C LYS A 16 -7.25 3.50 5.40
N ASN A 17 -7.78 4.69 5.17
CA ASN A 17 -7.04 5.80 4.57
C ASN A 17 -6.05 6.40 5.59
N GLY A 18 -4.91 6.92 5.12
CA GLY A 18 -3.94 7.66 5.95
C GLY A 18 -2.50 7.23 5.74
N MET A 19 -1.59 7.66 6.61
CA MET A 19 -0.19 7.22 6.57
C MET A 19 -0.03 5.93 7.36
N ILE A 20 0.58 4.90 6.75
CA ILE A 20 0.95 3.66 7.44
C ILE A 20 2.47 3.51 7.42
N GLY A 21 3.05 3.04 8.53
CA GLY A 21 4.45 2.66 8.57
C GLY A 21 4.69 1.47 7.64
N PHE A 22 5.71 1.54 6.79
CA PHE A 22 6.10 0.44 5.92
C PHE A 22 7.61 0.25 5.99
N SER A 23 8.04 -1.00 6.10
CA SER A 23 9.44 -1.39 6.07
C SER A 23 9.67 -2.20 4.80
N SER A 24 10.39 -1.63 3.85
CA SER A 24 10.91 -2.35 2.68
C SER A 24 12.26 -2.96 3.01
N ASP A 25 12.53 -4.18 2.55
CA ASP A 25 13.87 -4.79 2.64
C ASP A 25 14.79 -4.36 1.48
N GLY A 26 14.29 -3.53 0.56
CA GLY A 26 15.02 -3.09 -0.63
C GLY A 26 14.94 -4.08 -1.81
N ALA A 27 14.18 -5.17 -1.65
CA ALA A 27 13.81 -6.11 -2.68
C ALA A 27 12.28 -6.11 -2.87
N ASP A 28 11.71 -7.24 -3.29
CA ASP A 28 10.26 -7.40 -3.51
C ASP A 28 9.48 -7.64 -2.20
N SER A 29 10.15 -7.64 -1.03
CA SER A 29 9.48 -7.84 0.25
C SER A 29 9.26 -6.53 1.01
N GLY A 30 8.26 -6.56 1.86
CA GLY A 30 8.02 -5.50 2.81
C GLY A 30 6.86 -5.85 3.71
N ARG A 31 6.76 -5.12 4.81
CA ARG A 31 5.68 -5.30 5.76
C ARG A 31 5.26 -4.00 6.41
N ILE A 32 4.04 -3.99 6.89
CA ILE A 32 3.52 -2.93 7.74
C ILE A 32 4.39 -2.85 9.01
N ASP A 33 4.83 -1.65 9.32
CA ASP A 33 5.53 -1.34 10.56
C ASP A 33 4.52 -0.93 11.63
N LEU A 34 4.28 -1.83 12.58
CA LEU A 34 3.33 -1.64 13.69
C LEU A 34 3.71 -0.50 14.64
N TRP A 35 4.96 -0.01 14.58
CA TRP A 35 5.44 1.09 15.40
C TRP A 35 5.13 2.46 14.79
N GLY A 36 4.47 2.50 13.63
CA GLY A 36 4.10 3.72 12.92
C GLY A 36 5.29 4.39 12.20
N PRO A 37 5.02 5.43 11.39
CA PRO A 37 6.07 6.19 10.72
C PRO A 37 6.95 6.90 11.77
N HIS A 38 8.23 6.51 11.85
CA HIS A 38 9.16 7.08 12.83
C HIS A 38 10.33 7.82 12.16
N PRO A 39 10.44 9.16 12.29
CA PRO A 39 11.42 9.96 11.56
C PRO A 39 12.88 9.64 11.91
N SER A 40 13.14 9.09 13.10
CA SER A 40 14.50 8.83 13.60
C SER A 40 15.00 7.38 13.44
N ARG A 41 14.31 6.51 12.68
CA ARG A 41 14.67 5.07 12.57
C ARG A 41 15.19 4.65 11.19
N GLY A 42 16.15 5.43 10.66
CA GLY A 42 16.99 5.05 9.52
C GLY A 42 16.31 5.11 8.15
N ALA A 43 17.13 5.27 7.10
CA ALA A 43 16.69 5.26 5.71
C ALA A 43 16.07 3.88 5.38
N GLY A 44 14.75 3.80 5.27
CA GLY A 44 14.03 2.55 4.97
C GLY A 44 12.70 2.35 5.70
N ARG A 45 12.36 3.17 6.70
CA ARG A 45 11.07 3.15 7.41
C ARG A 45 10.22 4.38 7.09
N GLY A 46 10.00 4.62 5.80
CA GLY A 46 9.11 5.68 5.33
C GLY A 46 7.66 5.26 5.53
N GLY A 47 6.82 6.17 6.03
CA GLY A 47 5.38 5.96 5.94
C GLY A 47 4.95 6.01 4.47
N VAL A 48 4.05 5.14 4.05
CA VAL A 48 3.38 5.23 2.75
C VAL A 48 1.95 5.71 2.95
N GLU A 49 1.45 6.48 1.99
CA GLU A 49 0.03 6.80 1.96
C GLU A 49 -0.75 5.53 1.60
N ALA A 50 -1.72 5.20 2.44
CA ALA A 50 -2.61 4.07 2.31
C ALA A 50 -4.03 4.55 1.97
N ILE A 51 -4.72 3.74 1.17
CA ILE A 51 -6.11 3.96 0.77
C ILE A 51 -6.98 2.74 1.00
N ARG A 52 -8.27 2.97 1.23
CA ARG A 52 -9.27 1.91 1.21
C ARG A 52 -9.74 1.66 -0.22
N LEU A 53 -9.49 0.46 -0.75
CA LEU A 53 -9.85 0.11 -2.13
C LEU A 53 -11.34 0.29 -2.42
N ALA A 54 -12.21 -0.01 -1.46
CA ALA A 54 -13.65 0.15 -1.60
C ALA A 54 -14.10 1.61 -1.85
N ASP A 55 -13.29 2.61 -1.49
CA ASP A 55 -13.60 4.01 -1.81
C ASP A 55 -13.34 4.33 -3.31
N TYR A 56 -12.67 3.44 -4.04
CA TYR A 56 -12.32 3.58 -5.46
C TYR A 56 -13.17 2.69 -6.38
N ILE A 57 -13.86 1.69 -5.85
CA ILE A 57 -14.77 0.82 -6.61
C ILE A 57 -16.17 1.45 -6.54
N ASN A 58 -16.45 2.35 -7.48
CA ASN A 58 -17.71 3.11 -7.53
C ASN A 58 -18.71 2.60 -8.61
N GLN A 59 -18.37 1.51 -9.28
CA GLN A 59 -19.16 0.87 -10.32
C GLN A 59 -18.89 -0.64 -10.33
N PRO A 60 -19.73 -1.46 -11.00
CA PRO A 60 -19.46 -2.88 -11.18
C PRO A 60 -18.11 -3.14 -11.82
N ILE A 61 -17.43 -4.21 -11.38
CA ILE A 61 -16.14 -4.65 -11.92
C ILE A 61 -16.31 -6.05 -12.49
N ASP A 62 -15.74 -6.27 -13.68
CA ASP A 62 -15.75 -7.60 -14.31
C ASP A 62 -14.71 -8.53 -13.68
N LEU A 63 -13.57 -7.97 -13.22
CA LEU A 63 -12.48 -8.70 -12.61
C LEU A 63 -11.76 -7.84 -11.55
N LEU A 64 -11.49 -8.44 -10.39
CA LEU A 64 -10.59 -7.90 -9.39
C LEU A 64 -9.41 -8.85 -9.19
N LYS A 65 -8.22 -8.46 -9.65
CA LYS A 65 -6.97 -9.10 -9.23
C LYS A 65 -6.46 -8.38 -7.98
N LEU A 66 -6.17 -9.14 -6.94
CA LEU A 66 -5.47 -8.64 -5.76
C LEU A 66 -4.28 -9.54 -5.46
N ASP A 67 -3.12 -8.93 -5.29
CA ASP A 67 -1.84 -9.59 -5.09
C ASP A 67 -1.01 -8.60 -4.27
N ILE A 68 -1.25 -8.63 -2.96
CA ILE A 68 -0.73 -7.69 -1.97
C ILE A 68 -0.17 -8.50 -0.80
N GLU A 69 0.89 -8.00 -0.19
CA GLU A 69 1.63 -8.66 0.89
C GLU A 69 1.92 -7.66 2.01
N GLY A 70 2.43 -8.14 3.15
CA GLY A 70 2.99 -7.31 4.22
C GLY A 70 2.07 -7.04 5.41
N ALA A 71 0.91 -7.69 5.46
CA ALA A 71 -0.09 -7.54 6.51
C ALA A 71 -0.12 -8.70 7.53
N GLU A 72 0.81 -9.65 7.42
CA GLU A 72 0.81 -10.92 8.14
C GLU A 72 0.91 -10.74 9.67
N PHE A 73 1.47 -9.60 10.10
CA PHE A 73 1.64 -9.23 11.49
C PHE A 73 0.71 -8.08 11.94
N ALA A 74 -0.13 -7.56 11.03
CA ALA A 74 -1.10 -6.51 11.35
C ALA A 74 -2.38 -7.13 11.92
N ALA A 75 -2.81 -6.65 13.09
CA ALA A 75 -4.06 -7.04 13.75
C ALA A 75 -5.23 -6.11 13.37
#